data_AF-A0A453AF55-F1
#
_entry.id   AF-A0A453AF55-F1
#
_cell.length_a   1.000
_cell.length_b   1.000
_cell.length_c   1.000
_cell.angle_alpha   90.00
_cell.angle_beta   90.00
_cell.angle_gamma   90.00
#
_symmetry.space_group_name_H-M   'P 1'
#
loop_
_entity.id
_entity.type
_entity.pdbx_description
1 polymer ?
#
loop_
_entity_poly.entity_id
_entity_poly.type
_entity_poly.pdbx_seq_one_letter_code
_entity_poly.pdbx_strand_id
1 'polypeptide(L)'
;SQQSTSCSLALNNFSSQPDGSPEIPKINFHVELDAAKATWLSNDIVMFSTKTGEMLLLTVVYDGRTVRRLDLMKSKASVISSGATTIGSSFFFLGSRLGDSLLVQYSCGVATSALPDLIDERSGDIDGDLPFSKRLKRVPSDILQDVTSVEELSFQNNMLPNSTESAQKISYVVRDKLINVGPLKDFSYGLRV
;
A
#
# COMPACT_ATOMS: atom_id res chain seq x y z
N SER A 1 13.99 -34.90 -5.26
CA SER A 1 13.23 -34.21 -4.20
C SER A 1 13.50 -32.71 -4.35
N GLN A 2 12.57 -31.94 -4.92
CA GLN A 2 12.71 -30.48 -4.98
C GLN A 2 12.46 -29.95 -3.56
N GLN A 3 13.53 -29.53 -2.90
CA GLN A 3 13.46 -28.89 -1.60
C GLN A 3 12.69 -27.57 -1.78
N SER A 4 11.47 -27.50 -1.22
CA SER A 4 10.67 -26.27 -1.28
C SER A 4 11.39 -25.21 -0.46
N THR A 5 11.89 -24.16 -1.12
CA THR A 5 12.49 -23.03 -0.45
C THR A 5 11.39 -22.18 0.17
N SER A 6 11.26 -22.20 1.51
CA SER A 6 10.38 -21.29 2.23
C SER A 6 11.09 -19.95 2.46
N CYS A 7 10.34 -18.85 2.33
CA CYS A 7 10.80 -17.52 2.70
C CYS A 7 9.97 -17.04 3.90
N SER A 8 10.65 -16.66 4.98
CA SER A 8 10.04 -16.27 6.24
C SER A 8 10.66 -14.98 6.77
N LEU A 9 9.89 -14.22 7.55
CA LEU A 9 10.34 -12.99 8.20
C LEU A 9 9.89 -13.00 9.66
N ALA A 10 10.83 -12.90 10.61
CA ALA A 10 10.57 -12.87 12.03
C ALA A 10 10.11 -11.47 12.46
N LEU A 11 8.91 -11.39 13.06
CA LEU A 11 8.23 -10.13 13.40
C LEU A 11 8.46 -9.63 14.83
N ASN A 12 8.95 -10.51 15.72
CA ASN A 12 9.20 -10.20 17.12
C ASN A 12 10.17 -11.23 17.74
N ASN A 13 10.40 -11.14 19.05
CA ASN A 13 11.31 -12.04 19.78
C ASN A 13 10.72 -13.42 20.10
N PHE A 14 9.43 -13.64 19.82
CA PHE A 14 8.76 -14.92 20.05
C PHE A 14 8.84 -15.86 18.84
N SER A 15 9.41 -15.41 17.71
CA SER A 15 9.65 -16.29 16.57
C SER A 15 10.69 -17.36 16.94
N SER A 16 10.25 -18.62 17.03
CA SER A 16 11.16 -19.76 17.15
C SER A 16 11.54 -20.27 15.77
N GLN A 17 12.80 -20.65 15.61
CA GLN A 17 13.26 -21.37 14.43
C GLN A 17 13.29 -22.87 14.75
N PRO A 18 12.88 -23.74 13.82
CA PRO A 18 13.12 -25.17 13.94
C PRO A 18 14.63 -25.46 13.99
N ASP A 19 15.04 -26.41 14.83
CA ASP A 19 16.46 -26.80 14.91
C ASP A 19 16.99 -27.21 13.52
N GLY A 20 18.08 -26.58 13.09
CA GLY A 20 18.73 -26.84 11.80
C GLY A 20 18.19 -26.07 10.60
N SER A 21 17.24 -25.14 10.77
CA SER A 21 16.81 -24.25 9.68
C SER A 21 17.77 -23.07 9.46
N PRO A 22 17.87 -22.53 8.23
CA PRO A 22 18.59 -21.28 7.98
C PRO A 22 18.01 -20.12 8.77
N GLU A 23 18.87 -19.17 9.15
CA GLU A 23 18.47 -18.02 9.95
C GLU A 23 17.40 -17.18 9.24
N ILE A 24 16.23 -17.05 9.90
CA ILE A 24 15.12 -16.22 9.45
C ILE A 24 15.48 -14.74 9.67
N PRO A 25 15.44 -13.91 8.61
CA PRO A 25 15.62 -12.47 8.73
C PRO A 25 14.62 -11.87 9.74
N LYS A 26 15.06 -10.87 10.49
CA LYS A 26 14.27 -10.24 11.53
C LYS A 26 14.11 -8.75 11.25
N ILE A 27 12.89 -8.25 11.45
CA ILE A 27 12.60 -6.82 11.34
C ILE A 27 13.18 -6.04 12.54
N ASN A 28 13.39 -4.74 12.35
CA ASN A 28 13.96 -3.83 13.36
C ASN A 28 12.92 -3.23 14.32
N PHE A 29 11.66 -3.64 14.25
CA PHE A 29 10.59 -3.24 15.16
C PHE A 29 9.78 -4.46 15.60
N HIS A 30 8.98 -4.32 16.65
CA HIS A 30 8.10 -5.39 17.12
C HIS A 30 6.70 -5.20 16.57
N VAL A 31 6.12 -6.26 15.99
CA VAL A 31 4.73 -6.28 15.58
C VAL A 31 4.12 -7.68 15.68
N GLU A 32 2.80 -7.73 15.78
CA GLU A 32 2.01 -8.96 15.74
C GLU A 32 0.97 -8.83 14.62
N LEU A 33 0.77 -9.90 13.87
CA LEU A 33 -0.22 -9.96 12.78
C LEU A 33 -1.45 -10.80 13.15
N ASP A 34 -1.62 -11.14 14.43
CA ASP A 34 -2.83 -11.81 14.89
C ASP A 34 -4.05 -10.88 14.69
N ALA A 35 -5.10 -11.42 14.10
CA ALA A 35 -6.29 -10.70 13.69
C ALA A 35 -6.06 -9.49 12.75
N ALA A 36 -4.87 -9.33 12.16
CA ALA A 36 -4.62 -8.29 11.16
C ALA A 36 -5.52 -8.44 9.93
N LYS A 37 -5.78 -7.33 9.25
CA LYS A 37 -6.49 -7.27 7.97
C LYS A 37 -5.49 -6.96 6.88
N ALA A 38 -5.58 -7.67 5.76
CA ALA A 38 -4.64 -7.56 4.67
C ALA A 38 -5.36 -7.30 3.35
N THR A 39 -4.76 -6.49 2.49
CA THR A 39 -5.21 -6.33 1.11
C THR A 39 -4.02 -6.09 0.19
N TRP A 40 -4.12 -6.58 -1.05
CA TRP A 40 -3.08 -6.43 -2.06
C TRP A 40 -3.24 -5.07 -2.76
N LEU A 41 -2.24 -4.21 -2.69
CA LEU A 41 -2.21 -2.95 -3.42
C LEU A 41 -1.69 -3.15 -4.86
N SER A 42 -0.75 -4.08 -5.03
CA SER A 42 -0.23 -4.52 -6.33
C SER A 42 0.10 -6.02 -6.26
N ASN A 43 0.77 -6.57 -7.28
CA ASN A 43 1.18 -7.98 -7.28
C ASN A 43 2.28 -8.30 -6.25
N ASP A 44 3.01 -7.29 -5.81
CA ASP A 44 4.19 -7.39 -4.94
C ASP A 44 4.02 -6.62 -3.62
N ILE A 45 2.93 -5.88 -3.44
CA ILE A 45 2.71 -5.03 -2.27
C ILE A 45 1.44 -5.44 -1.54
N VAL A 46 1.59 -5.78 -0.27
CA VAL A 46 0.49 -6.07 0.66
C VAL A 46 0.45 -5.02 1.74
N MET A 47 -0.73 -4.44 1.96
CA MET A 47 -0.99 -3.57 3.10
C MET A 47 -1.63 -4.37 4.22
N PHE A 48 -1.11 -4.23 5.44
CA PHE A 48 -1.71 -4.75 6.65
C PHE A 48 -2.24 -3.61 7.52
N SER A 49 -3.35 -3.88 8.21
CA SER A 49 -3.82 -3.13 9.38
C SER A 49 -3.85 -4.11 10.55
N THR A 50 -3.04 -3.86 11.58
CA THR A 50 -2.95 -4.74 12.75
C THR A 50 -4.17 -4.59 13.65
N LYS A 51 -4.33 -5.48 14.64
CA LYS A 51 -5.40 -5.37 15.65
C LYS A 51 -5.37 -4.05 16.45
N THR A 52 -4.20 -3.44 16.59
CA THR A 52 -3.98 -2.14 17.26
C THR A 52 -4.15 -0.95 16.30
N GLY A 53 -4.45 -1.22 15.02
CA GLY A 53 -4.67 -0.24 13.97
C GLY A 53 -3.41 0.18 13.22
N GLU A 54 -2.23 -0.31 13.59
CA GLU A 54 -0.98 0.04 12.92
C GLU A 54 -1.01 -0.40 11.46
N MET A 55 -0.62 0.52 10.57
CA MET A 55 -0.56 0.23 9.15
C MET A 55 0.85 -0.23 8.77
N LEU A 56 0.95 -1.38 8.14
CA LEU A 56 2.22 -1.94 7.67
C LEU A 56 2.15 -2.17 6.16
N LEU A 57 3.31 -2.09 5.53
CA LEU A 57 3.48 -2.38 4.12
C LEU A 57 4.50 -3.49 3.95
N LEU A 58 4.09 -4.60 3.35
CA LEU A 58 4.95 -5.71 2.97
C LEU A 58 5.23 -5.63 1.48
N THR A 59 6.50 -5.59 1.12
CA THR A 59 6.97 -5.78 -0.25
C THR A 59 7.51 -7.19 -0.40
N VAL A 60 6.98 -7.93 -1.37
CA VAL A 60 7.39 -9.27 -1.73
C VAL A 60 8.40 -9.16 -2.87
N VAL A 61 9.68 -9.38 -2.58
CA VAL A 61 10.74 -9.34 -3.58
C VAL A 61 10.87 -10.73 -4.20
N TYR A 62 10.59 -10.87 -5.49
CA TYR A 62 10.65 -12.14 -6.21
C TYR A 62 11.36 -11.98 -7.57
N ASP A 63 11.93 -13.06 -8.10
CA ASP A 63 12.70 -13.09 -9.35
C ASP A 63 11.92 -13.65 -10.55
N GLY A 64 10.60 -13.70 -10.44
CA GLY A 64 9.69 -14.32 -11.40
C GLY A 64 9.37 -15.79 -11.14
N ARG A 65 10.14 -16.50 -10.31
CA ARG A 65 9.87 -17.91 -9.93
C ARG A 65 9.72 -18.12 -8.44
N THR A 66 10.57 -17.47 -7.64
CA THR A 66 10.59 -17.67 -6.20
C THR A 66 10.63 -16.35 -5.45
N VAL A 67 10.00 -16.32 -4.28
CA VAL A 67 10.11 -15.21 -3.33
C VAL A 67 11.51 -15.25 -2.72
N ARG A 68 12.27 -14.18 -2.92
CA ARG A 68 13.64 -14.03 -2.42
C ARG A 68 13.68 -13.41 -1.03
N ARG A 69 12.83 -12.41 -0.79
CA ARG A 69 12.81 -11.66 0.48
C ARG A 69 11.44 -11.03 0.72
N LEU A 70 11.16 -10.80 1.99
CA LEU A 70 10.02 -10.06 2.50
C LEU A 70 10.53 -8.80 3.21
N ASP A 71 10.12 -7.63 2.74
CA ASP A 71 10.48 -6.35 3.35
C ASP A 71 9.23 -5.74 3.99
N LEU A 72 9.24 -5.59 5.31
CA LEU A 72 8.11 -5.04 6.06
C LEU A 72 8.44 -3.65 6.62
N MET A 73 7.62 -2.66 6.27
CA MET A 73 7.75 -1.29 6.73
C MET A 73 6.54 -0.89 7.57
N LYS A 74 6.77 -0.14 8.65
CA LYS A 74 5.72 0.40 9.51
C LYS A 74 5.39 1.83 9.15
N SER A 75 4.11 2.13 8.96
CA SER A 75 3.62 3.49 8.75
C SER A 75 3.39 4.21 10.06
N LYS A 76 3.41 5.56 10.02
CA LYS A 76 2.85 6.37 11.10
C LYS A 76 1.32 6.43 11.06
N ALA A 77 0.72 6.01 9.94
CA ALA A 77 -0.72 5.83 9.83
C ALA A 77 -1.21 4.78 10.82
N SER A 78 -2.33 5.06 11.48
CA SER A 78 -3.05 4.08 12.26
C SER A 78 -4.55 4.24 12.07
N VAL A 79 -5.22 3.12 11.78
CA VAL A 79 -6.67 3.00 11.65
C VAL A 79 -7.05 1.62 12.16
N ILE A 80 -7.89 1.55 13.20
CA ILE A 80 -8.40 0.26 13.67
C ILE A 80 -9.42 -0.24 12.66
N SER A 81 -8.98 -1.12 11.76
CA SER A 81 -9.83 -1.70 10.74
C SER A 81 -10.39 -3.05 11.17
N SER A 82 -11.65 -3.28 10.81
CA SER A 82 -12.32 -4.56 10.88
C SER A 82 -12.32 -5.31 9.53
N GLY A 83 -12.07 -4.58 8.44
CA GLY A 83 -11.91 -5.10 7.08
C GLY A 83 -11.08 -4.14 6.23
N ALA A 84 -10.40 -4.67 5.22
CA ALA A 84 -9.62 -3.90 4.26
C ALA A 84 -9.83 -4.47 2.86
N THR A 85 -9.99 -3.62 1.86
CA THR A 85 -10.13 -4.06 0.46
C THR A 85 -9.63 -3.00 -0.52
N THR A 86 -8.84 -3.41 -1.51
CA THR A 86 -8.40 -2.55 -2.62
C THR A 86 -9.56 -2.29 -3.58
N ILE A 87 -9.67 -1.04 -4.03
CA ILE A 87 -10.66 -0.56 -4.99
C ILE A 87 -9.91 0.07 -6.16
N GLY A 88 -10.02 -0.56 -7.34
CA GLY A 88 -9.28 -0.12 -8.52
C GLY A 88 -7.75 -0.21 -8.32
N SER A 89 -7.01 0.72 -8.91
CA SER A 89 -5.54 0.71 -8.94
C SER A 89 -4.87 1.74 -8.02
N SER A 90 -5.67 2.52 -7.28
CA SER A 90 -5.15 3.64 -6.49
C SER A 90 -5.88 3.88 -5.18
N PHE A 91 -6.87 3.05 -4.84
CA PHE A 91 -7.62 3.21 -3.59
C PHE A 91 -7.70 1.91 -2.82
N PHE A 92 -7.82 2.02 -1.51
CA PHE A 92 -8.31 0.96 -0.66
C PHE A 92 -9.30 1.53 0.34
N PHE A 93 -10.23 0.69 0.77
CA PHE A 93 -11.21 1.00 1.79
C PHE A 93 -10.86 0.27 3.08
N LEU A 94 -10.85 1.01 4.19
CA LEU A 94 -10.69 0.50 5.54
C LEU A 94 -12.04 0.58 6.26
N GLY A 95 -12.72 -0.56 6.35
CA GLY A 95 -13.95 -0.67 7.12
C GLY A 95 -13.65 -0.77 8.61
N SER A 96 -14.22 0.11 9.44
CA SER A 96 -14.08 0.07 10.90
C SER A 96 -15.43 -0.11 11.60
N ARG A 97 -15.42 -0.89 12.69
CA ARG A 97 -16.55 -1.02 13.63
C ARG A 97 -16.42 -0.12 14.85
N LEU A 98 -15.25 0.49 15.07
CA LEU A 98 -14.93 1.26 16.27
C LEU A 98 -14.75 2.76 15.99
N GLY A 99 -14.72 3.15 14.72
CA GLY A 99 -14.70 4.53 14.26
C GLY A 99 -15.16 4.59 12.82
N ASP A 100 -15.02 5.76 12.19
CA ASP A 100 -15.39 5.95 10.79
C ASP A 100 -14.58 5.02 9.87
N SER A 101 -15.24 4.55 8.82
CA SER A 101 -14.56 3.80 7.77
C SER A 101 -13.97 4.77 6.76
N LEU A 102 -12.79 4.48 6.24
CA LEU A 102 -12.03 5.42 5.41
C LEU A 102 -11.86 4.90 4.00
N LEU A 103 -12.10 5.76 3.01
CA LEU A 103 -11.60 5.57 1.65
C LEU A 103 -10.25 6.28 1.55
N VAL A 104 -9.21 5.53 1.23
CA VAL A 104 -7.84 6.03 1.19
C VAL A 104 -7.30 5.85 -0.22
N GLN A 105 -6.80 6.93 -0.81
CA GLN A 105 -5.99 6.86 -2.02
C GLN A 105 -4.55 6.57 -1.64
N TYR A 106 -3.90 5.69 -2.37
CA TYR A 106 -2.47 5.46 -2.28
C TYR A 106 -1.78 5.78 -3.60
N SER A 107 -0.52 6.21 -3.49
CA SER A 107 0.38 6.29 -4.64
C SER A 107 1.71 5.65 -4.29
N CYS A 108 2.22 4.83 -5.20
CA CYS A 108 3.52 4.18 -5.06
C CYS A 108 4.53 4.91 -5.93
N GLY A 109 5.53 5.53 -5.31
CA GLY A 109 6.69 6.02 -6.04
C GLY A 109 7.52 4.83 -6.49
N VAL A 110 7.35 4.39 -7.75
CA VAL A 110 8.25 3.41 -8.37
C VAL A 110 9.62 4.07 -8.48
N ALA A 111 10.63 3.52 -7.79
CA ALA A 111 12.01 3.79 -8.12
C ALA A 111 12.30 3.09 -9.44
N THR A 112 12.03 3.77 -10.55
CA THR A 112 12.41 3.30 -11.87
C THR A 112 13.93 3.29 -11.90
N SER A 113 14.57 2.12 -11.90
CA SER A 113 16.00 2.05 -12.19
C SER A 113 16.21 2.68 -13.57
N ALA A 114 17.11 3.66 -13.64
CA ALA A 114 17.42 4.40 -14.85
C ALA A 114 17.58 3.46 -16.06
N LEU A 115 16.69 3.58 -17.03
CA LEU A 115 17.01 3.22 -18.42
C LEU A 115 17.93 4.34 -18.95
N PRO A 116 19.09 4.04 -19.52
CA PRO A 116 19.89 5.05 -20.21
C PRO A 116 19.19 5.38 -21.52
N ASP A 117 18.56 6.56 -21.60
CA ASP A 117 18.18 7.16 -22.87
C ASP A 117 19.47 7.49 -23.64
N LEU A 118 19.77 6.66 -24.63
CA LEU A 118 20.76 6.98 -25.64
C LEU A 118 20.12 7.96 -26.64
N ILE A 119 20.60 9.18 -26.58
CA ILE A 119 20.44 10.24 -27.57
C ILE A 119 21.19 9.79 -28.84
N ASP A 120 20.57 9.80 -30.03
CA ASP A 120 20.89 10.78 -31.09
C ASP A 120 20.07 10.60 -32.38
N GLU A 121 19.96 11.73 -33.09
CA GLU A 121 19.02 12.09 -34.14
C GLU A 121 19.26 11.46 -35.52
N ARG A 122 18.21 11.43 -36.38
CA ARG A 122 18.16 12.10 -37.69
C ARG A 122 16.96 11.68 -38.57
N SER A 123 16.29 12.71 -39.11
CA SER A 123 15.86 12.84 -40.52
C SER A 123 14.73 11.96 -41.08
N GLY A 124 13.62 12.60 -41.49
CA GLY A 124 12.73 12.09 -42.54
C GLY A 124 11.37 12.78 -42.60
N ASP A 125 11.28 13.81 -43.46
CA ASP A 125 10.08 14.55 -43.87
C ASP A 125 9.39 13.87 -45.08
N ILE A 126 8.11 14.21 -45.33
CA ILE A 126 7.25 13.92 -46.53
C ILE A 126 6.61 12.49 -46.53
N ASP A 127 5.31 12.21 -46.76
CA ASP A 127 4.30 12.72 -47.71
C ASP A 127 2.83 12.43 -47.25
N GLY A 128 1.84 13.03 -47.91
CA GLY A 128 0.40 13.02 -47.57
C GLY A 128 -0.47 11.84 -48.06
N ASP A 129 -1.73 11.82 -47.60
CA ASP A 129 -3.01 11.68 -48.37
C ASP A 129 -4.22 11.35 -47.43
N LEU A 130 -5.41 11.89 -47.74
CA LEU A 130 -6.71 11.88 -46.99
C LEU A 130 -7.54 10.59 -47.27
N PRO A 131 -8.82 10.35 -46.83
CA PRO A 131 -9.76 11.07 -45.91
C PRO A 131 -10.55 10.19 -44.87
N PHE A 132 -11.18 10.89 -43.90
CA PHE A 132 -12.45 10.62 -43.18
C PHE A 132 -12.91 9.20 -42.76
N SER A 133 -13.03 8.96 -41.44
CA SER A 133 -14.32 8.62 -40.80
C SER A 133 -14.30 8.80 -39.27
N LYS A 134 -15.47 9.14 -38.72
CA LYS A 134 -15.73 9.74 -37.40
C LYS A 134 -15.35 8.80 -36.23
N ARG A 135 -14.46 9.25 -35.33
CA ARG A 135 -14.30 8.65 -33.98
C ARG A 135 -14.74 9.64 -32.91
N LEU A 136 -15.83 9.29 -32.22
CA LEU A 136 -16.27 9.91 -30.97
C LEU A 136 -15.11 9.81 -29.96
N LYS A 137 -14.49 10.94 -29.60
CA LYS A 137 -13.53 10.99 -28.50
C LYS A 137 -14.32 10.96 -27.20
N ARG A 138 -14.28 9.82 -26.51
CA ARG A 138 -14.71 9.70 -25.12
C ARG A 138 -13.65 10.41 -24.26
N VAL A 139 -14.01 11.60 -23.79
CA VAL A 139 -13.19 12.39 -22.84
C VAL A 139 -13.32 11.72 -21.46
N PRO A 140 -12.23 11.34 -20.79
CA PRO A 140 -12.29 10.98 -19.37
C PRO A 140 -12.36 12.27 -18.55
N SER A 141 -13.48 12.50 -17.89
CA SER A 141 -13.65 13.60 -16.94
C SER A 141 -13.13 13.16 -15.58
N ASP A 142 -11.85 13.42 -15.31
CA ASP A 142 -11.25 13.18 -13.99
C ASP A 142 -10.47 14.43 -13.55
N ILE A 143 -11.22 15.50 -13.25
CA ILE A 143 -10.75 16.61 -12.40
C ILE A 143 -11.97 17.11 -11.62
N LEU A 144 -12.15 16.59 -10.41
CA LEU A 144 -12.88 17.31 -9.37
C LEU A 144 -11.85 17.85 -8.40
N GLN A 145 -11.60 19.15 -8.53
CA GLN A 145 -10.96 19.95 -7.51
C GLN A 145 -11.99 20.31 -6.44
N ASP A 146 -11.47 20.38 -5.22
CA ASP A 146 -11.88 21.26 -4.12
C ASP A 146 -12.48 20.59 -2.86
N VAL A 147 -12.06 21.20 -1.75
CA VAL A 147 -12.51 21.21 -0.35
C VAL A 147 -12.13 20.08 0.64
N THR A 148 -11.15 20.47 1.48
CA THR A 148 -11.11 20.46 2.96
C THR A 148 -10.47 19.30 3.75
N SER A 149 -9.42 19.69 4.49
CA SER A 149 -8.68 18.99 5.56
C SER A 149 -7.98 17.68 5.16
N VAL A 150 -6.73 17.84 4.71
CA VAL A 150 -5.83 16.74 4.34
C VAL A 150 -4.90 16.44 5.52
N GLU A 151 -5.16 15.37 6.26
CA GLU A 151 -4.14 14.75 7.11
C GLU A 151 -3.28 13.82 6.24
N GLU A 152 -2.05 14.25 5.92
CA GLU A 152 -1.06 13.41 5.25
C GLU A 152 -0.45 12.40 6.24
N LEU A 153 -0.47 11.12 5.88
CA LEU A 153 0.17 10.07 6.67
C LEU A 153 1.54 9.74 6.06
N SER A 154 2.63 10.00 6.79
CA SER A 154 4.01 9.84 6.30
C SER A 154 4.78 8.73 7.01
N PHE A 155 5.79 8.16 6.34
CA PHE A 155 6.78 7.25 6.92
C PHE A 155 8.06 8.04 7.27
N GLN A 156 8.64 7.84 8.46
CA GLN A 156 9.99 8.36 8.75
C GLN A 156 11.01 7.29 8.41
N ASN A 157 11.92 7.60 7.50
CA ASN A 157 13.05 6.75 7.19
C ASN A 157 14.23 7.16 8.08
N ASN A 158 14.42 6.49 9.22
CA ASN A 158 15.68 6.60 9.97
C ASN A 158 16.50 5.33 9.72
N MET A 159 17.24 5.30 8.61
CA MET A 159 18.36 4.37 8.42
C MET A 159 19.61 5.11 7.95
N LEU A 160 20.71 4.81 8.65
CA LEU A 160 22.10 5.11 8.31
C LEU A 160 22.43 4.51 6.92
N PRO A 161 23.22 5.20 6.06
CA PRO A 161 23.39 4.79 4.68
C PRO A 161 24.29 3.57 4.64
N ASN A 162 23.73 2.40 4.35
CA ASN A 162 24.40 1.25 3.71
C ASN A 162 23.40 0.11 3.51
N SER A 163 22.64 0.15 2.41
CA SER A 163 22.36 -0.98 1.50
C SER A 163 21.20 -0.61 0.56
N THR A 164 21.52 -0.56 -0.73
CA THR A 164 20.66 -0.71 -1.92
C THR A 164 19.16 -0.39 -1.80
N GLU A 165 18.79 0.74 -2.42
CA GLU A 165 17.46 1.22 -2.79
C GLU A 165 16.42 0.11 -3.10
N SER A 166 15.41 -0.04 -2.24
CA SER A 166 14.11 -0.60 -2.63
C SER A 166 12.96 -0.29 -1.66
N ALA A 167 13.11 0.72 -0.79
CA ALA A 167 11.97 1.20 -0.01
C ALA A 167 11.07 2.03 -0.93
N GLN A 168 10.15 1.37 -1.65
CA GLN A 168 9.10 2.04 -2.40
C GLN A 168 8.34 2.96 -1.45
N LYS A 169 8.44 4.26 -1.68
CA LYS A 169 7.76 5.26 -0.86
C LYS A 169 6.30 5.28 -1.27
N ILE A 170 5.44 4.71 -0.42
CA ILE A 170 3.99 4.85 -0.57
C ILE A 170 3.52 6.05 0.24
N SER A 171 2.65 6.85 -0.36
CA SER A 171 1.91 7.90 0.33
C SER A 171 0.42 7.55 0.38
N TYR A 172 -0.25 8.04 1.42
CA TYR A 172 -1.68 7.82 1.65
C TYR A 172 -2.39 9.14 1.86
N VAL A 173 -3.55 9.29 1.22
CA VAL A 173 -4.43 10.45 1.37
C VAL A 173 -5.85 9.94 1.63
N VAL A 174 -6.45 10.36 2.74
CA VAL A 174 -7.86 10.07 3.03
C VAL A 174 -8.73 10.89 2.08
N ARG A 175 -9.63 10.24 1.35
CA ARG A 175 -10.48 10.87 0.33
C ARG A 175 -11.93 10.96 0.72
N ASP A 176 -12.41 10.00 1.51
CA ASP A 176 -13.77 10.02 2.03
C ASP A 176 -13.86 9.27 3.35
N LYS A 177 -14.90 9.54 4.12
CA LYS A 177 -15.21 8.91 5.40
C LYS A 177 -16.67 8.48 5.44
N LEU A 178 -16.90 7.20 5.70
CA LEU A 178 -18.21 6.68 6.02
C LEU A 178 -18.39 6.69 7.54
N ILE A 179 -19.32 7.54 8.00
CA ILE A 179 -19.59 7.77 9.41
C ILE A 179 -20.05 6.48 10.09
N ASN A 180 -19.46 6.17 11.25
CA ASN A 180 -19.87 5.06 12.09
C ASN A 180 -20.28 5.53 13.48
N VAL A 181 -21.53 5.26 13.85
CA VAL A 181 -22.07 5.59 15.18
C VAL A 181 -21.89 4.47 16.20
N GLY A 182 -21.31 3.34 15.79
CA GLY A 182 -21.11 2.16 16.64
C GLY A 182 -19.71 2.06 17.27
N PRO A 183 -19.55 1.20 18.28
CA PRO A 183 -20.62 0.49 18.98
C PRO A 183 -21.28 1.41 20.02
N LEU A 184 -22.61 1.53 19.98
CA LEU A 184 -23.36 2.26 20.99
C LEU A 184 -23.39 1.44 22.28
N LYS A 185 -22.59 1.86 23.26
CA LYS A 185 -22.52 1.17 24.57
C LYS A 185 -23.70 1.51 25.46
N ASP A 186 -24.20 2.74 25.38
CA ASP A 186 -25.30 3.26 26.19
C ASP A 186 -26.02 4.38 25.42
N PHE A 187 -27.26 4.69 25.79
CA PHE A 187 -28.09 5.70 25.16
C PHE A 187 -28.97 6.41 26.20
N SER A 188 -28.97 7.74 26.18
CA SER A 188 -29.87 8.58 26.95
C SER A 188 -30.55 9.59 26.04
N TYR A 189 -31.77 10.01 26.40
CA TYR A 189 -32.52 11.04 25.68
C TYR A 189 -32.90 12.18 26.62
N GLY A 190 -32.94 13.40 26.08
CA GLY A 190 -33.37 14.60 26.79
C GLY A 190 -34.67 15.14 26.22
N LEU A 191 -35.56 15.60 27.09
CA LEU A 191 -36.76 16.33 26.70
C LEU A 191 -36.41 17.80 26.45
N ARG A 192 -36.90 18.36 25.35
CA ARG A 192 -36.76 19.79 25.06
C ARG A 192 -37.86 20.53 25.83
N VAL A 193 -37.45 21.34 26.82
CA VAL A 193 -38.33 22.21 27.60
C VAL A 193 -38.51 23.54 26.89
#